data_AF-A0A8B7P357-F1
#
_entry.id   AF-A0A8B7P357-F1
#
_cell.length_a   1.000
_cell.length_b   1.000
_cell.length_c   1.000
_cell.angle_alpha   90.00
_cell.angle_beta   90.00
_cell.angle_gamma   90.00
#
_symmetry.space_group_name_H-M   'P 1'
#
loop_
_entity.id
_entity.type
_entity.pdbx_description
1 polymer ?
#
loop_
_entity_poly.entity_id
_entity_poly.type
_entity_poly.pdbx_seq_one_letter_code
_entity_poly.pdbx_strand_id
1 'polypeptide(L)'
;MYVDGHINMEDEKCSLQYKTDTDKFSKLRCYVFSTQYDAANCDPLLFNGWLCALKKKGLLKSDNTLNDVAFQNISLRNKCSTDTNFSQAYPNCKSSTMKYLNILRLLFCLFRAVP
;
A
#
# COMPACT_ATOMS: atom_id res chain seq x y z
N MET A 1 -15.56 -0.76 2.13
CA MET A 1 -14.66 -1.39 1.14
C MET A 1 -14.28 -2.82 1.56
N TYR A 2 -14.76 -3.86 0.84
CA TYR A 2 -14.16 -5.20 0.95
C TYR A 2 -13.02 -5.28 -0.07
N VAL A 3 -11.82 -4.86 0.36
CA VAL A 3 -10.57 -5.22 -0.31
C VAL A 3 -10.36 -6.68 0.04
N ASP A 4 -10.15 -7.54 -0.94
CA ASP A 4 -9.73 -8.91 -0.65
C ASP A 4 -8.39 -8.79 0.09
N GLY A 5 -8.43 -9.00 1.41
CA GLY A 5 -7.40 -8.62 2.38
C GLY A 5 -6.11 -9.42 2.27
N HIS A 6 -5.88 -10.02 1.11
CA HIS A 6 -4.77 -10.90 0.81
C HIS A 6 -3.89 -10.25 -0.26
N ILE A 7 -3.29 -9.10 0.07
CA ILE A 7 -1.89 -8.90 -0.33
C ILE A 7 -1.06 -9.80 0.58
N ASN A 8 -1.28 -11.11 0.46
CA ASN A 8 -0.45 -12.09 1.14
C ASN A 8 0.94 -11.94 0.51
N MET A 9 1.93 -11.67 1.35
CA MET A 9 3.33 -11.92 1.00
C MET A 9 3.56 -13.44 1.00
N GLU A 10 2.81 -14.16 0.17
CA GLU A 10 2.94 -15.61 -0.06
C GLU A 10 4.32 -15.97 -0.62
N ASP A 11 5.04 -14.98 -1.15
CA ASP A 11 6.39 -15.16 -1.63
C ASP A 11 7.41 -15.06 -0.50
N GLU A 12 8.08 -16.18 -0.22
CA GLU A 12 9.06 -16.32 0.85
C GLU A 12 10.17 -15.25 0.79
N LYS A 13 10.59 -14.84 -0.43
CA LYS A 13 11.63 -13.81 -0.61
C LYS A 13 11.11 -12.39 -0.31
N CYS A 14 9.94 -12.03 -0.83
CA CYS A 14 9.34 -10.73 -0.49
C CYS A 14 8.97 -10.64 1.00
N SER A 15 8.49 -11.74 1.59
CA SER A 15 8.14 -11.86 3.00
C SER A 15 9.37 -11.75 3.90
N LEU A 16 10.49 -12.39 3.54
CA LEU A 16 11.75 -12.28 4.28
C LEU A 16 12.30 -10.86 4.25
N GLN A 17 12.25 -10.20 3.09
CA GLN A 17 12.67 -8.80 2.97
C GLN A 17 11.79 -7.89 3.83
N TYR A 18 10.47 -8.05 3.75
CA TYR A 18 9.53 -7.31 4.58
C TYR A 18 9.79 -7.53 6.07
N LYS A 19 9.95 -8.78 6.52
CA LYS A 19 10.27 -9.12 7.91
C LYS A 19 11.55 -8.43 8.38
N THR A 20 12.62 -8.54 7.59
CA THR A 20 13.91 -7.89 7.88
C THR A 20 13.78 -6.37 8.01
N ASP A 21 12.95 -5.77 7.16
CA ASP A 21 12.67 -4.34 7.22
C ASP A 21 11.78 -3.98 8.41
N THR A 22 10.87 -4.87 8.82
CA THR A 22 10.03 -4.67 10.00
C THR A 22 10.75 -4.86 11.33
N ASP A 23 11.77 -5.69 11.40
CA ASP A 23 12.57 -5.88 12.61
C ASP A 23 13.31 -4.56 13.01
N LYS A 24 13.53 -3.68 12.03
CA LYS A 24 14.07 -2.32 12.23
C LYS A 24 13.06 -1.38 12.92
N PHE A 25 11.78 -1.77 13.02
CA PHE A 25 10.71 -0.96 13.64
C PHE A 25 10.68 -0.97 15.16
N SER A 26 11.42 -1.86 15.83
CA SER A 26 11.42 -1.94 17.30
C SER A 26 11.75 -0.61 18.01
N LYS A 27 12.30 0.38 17.29
CA LYS A 27 12.61 1.73 17.77
C LYS A 27 11.73 2.85 17.18
N LEU A 28 10.79 2.55 16.29
CA LEU A 28 10.01 3.54 15.54
C LEU A 28 8.49 3.35 15.71
N ARG A 29 7.72 4.43 15.60
CA ARG A 29 6.24 4.41 15.62
C ARG A 29 5.68 4.00 14.25
N CYS A 30 6.00 2.80 13.78
CA CYS A 30 5.62 2.32 12.44
C CYS A 30 4.35 1.48 12.40
N TYR A 31 3.50 1.56 13.43
CA TYR A 31 2.17 0.96 13.38
C TYR A 31 1.30 1.74 12.37
N VAL A 32 1.08 1.15 11.19
CA VAL A 32 0.43 1.78 10.02
C VAL A 32 -0.96 2.35 10.32
N PHE A 33 -1.67 1.78 11.30
CA PHE A 33 -3.00 2.22 11.70
C PHE A 33 -2.98 3.26 12.85
N SER A 34 -1.80 3.62 13.34
CA SER A 34 -1.63 4.65 14.38
C SER A 34 -1.85 6.05 13.82
N THR A 35 -2.47 6.92 14.62
CA THR A 35 -2.44 8.37 14.37
C THR A 35 -1.06 8.99 14.59
N GLN A 36 -0.16 8.29 15.29
CA GLN A 36 1.22 8.71 15.55
C GLN A 36 2.23 8.09 14.57
N TYR A 37 1.76 7.59 13.42
CA TYR A 37 2.61 6.95 12.42
C TYR A 37 3.66 7.93 11.88
N ASP A 38 4.94 7.59 12.03
CA ASP A 38 6.05 8.40 11.52
C ASP A 38 6.31 8.11 10.04
N ALA A 39 5.55 8.78 9.17
CA ALA A 39 5.63 8.59 7.73
C ALA A 39 7.04 8.76 7.17
N ALA A 40 7.80 9.73 7.67
CA ALA A 40 9.12 10.05 7.15
C ALA A 40 10.13 8.92 7.36
N ASN A 41 10.06 8.25 8.52
CA ASN A 41 11.00 7.19 8.88
C ASN A 41 10.47 5.79 8.52
N CYS A 42 9.15 5.56 8.57
CA CYS A 42 8.56 4.24 8.39
C CYS A 42 8.32 3.87 6.92
N ASP A 43 7.91 4.83 6.08
CA ASP A 43 7.58 4.54 4.69
C ASP A 43 8.78 4.05 3.87
N PRO A 44 9.99 4.64 3.97
CA PRO A 44 11.16 4.17 3.22
C PRO A 44 11.59 2.75 3.61
N LEU A 45 11.37 2.35 4.87
CA LEU A 45 11.77 1.02 5.36
C LEU A 45 10.99 -0.10 4.67
N LEU A 46 9.69 0.12 4.43
CA LEU A 46 8.84 -0.88 3.77
C LEU A 46 8.99 -0.94 2.25
N PHE A 47 9.71 0.02 1.66
CA PHE A 47 9.76 0.20 0.21
C PHE A 47 10.20 -1.07 -0.52
N ASN A 48 11.28 -1.73 -0.08
CA ASN A 48 11.81 -2.90 -0.76
C ASN A 48 10.86 -4.11 -0.69
N GLY A 49 10.26 -4.35 0.48
CA GLY A 49 9.25 -5.38 0.65
C GLY A 49 8.03 -5.16 -0.25
N TRP A 50 7.49 -3.93 -0.27
CA TRP A 50 6.35 -3.59 -1.12
C TRP A 50 6.68 -3.59 -2.60
N LEU A 51 7.85 -3.09 -2.98
CA LEU A 51 8.32 -3.13 -4.36
C LEU A 51 8.30 -4.57 -4.90
N CYS A 52 8.85 -5.51 -4.13
CA CYS A 52 8.85 -6.93 -4.49
C CYS A 52 7.43 -7.49 -4.66
N ALA A 53 6.57 -7.28 -3.65
CA ALA A 53 5.21 -7.81 -3.64
C ALA A 53 4.34 -7.22 -4.77
N LEU A 54 4.37 -5.90 -4.96
CA LEU A 54 3.56 -5.21 -5.96
C LEU A 54 4.03 -5.52 -7.38
N LYS A 55 5.33 -5.69 -7.62
CA LYS A 55 5.84 -6.19 -8.91
C LYS A 55 5.26 -7.55 -9.26
N LYS A 56 5.34 -8.50 -8.32
CA LYS A 56 4.85 -9.87 -8.55
C LYS A 56 3.35 -9.93 -8.80
N LYS A 57 2.57 -9.07 -8.14
CA LYS A 57 1.12 -8.97 -8.36
C LYS A 57 0.76 -8.19 -9.63
N GLY A 58 1.73 -7.72 -10.42
CA GLY A 58 1.48 -6.94 -11.63
C GLY A 58 0.88 -5.56 -11.36
N LEU A 59 1.05 -5.04 -10.14
CA LEU A 59 0.47 -3.78 -9.69
C LEU A 59 1.35 -2.57 -10.00
N LEU A 60 2.57 -2.79 -10.50
CA LEU A 60 3.48 -1.70 -10.88
C LEU A 60 3.67 -1.63 -12.40
N LYS A 61 3.96 -0.43 -12.88
CA LYS A 61 4.47 -0.17 -14.23
C LYS A 61 5.97 -0.49 -14.30
N SER A 62 6.54 -0.41 -15.51
CA SER A 62 7.97 -0.64 -15.75
C SER A 62 8.89 0.33 -14.99
N ASP A 63 8.41 1.53 -14.67
CA ASP A 63 9.11 2.54 -13.88
C ASP A 63 8.96 2.36 -12.36
N ASN A 64 8.39 1.23 -11.92
CA ASN A 64 8.09 0.91 -10.52
C ASN A 64 7.04 1.81 -9.85
N THR A 65 6.28 2.61 -10.61
CA THR A 65 5.14 3.35 -10.07
C THR A 65 3.88 2.49 -10.07
N LEU A 66 2.90 2.84 -9.20
CA LEU A 66 1.62 2.14 -9.15
C LEU A 66 0.90 2.21 -10.51
N ASN A 67 0.48 1.04 -11.01
CA ASN A 67 -0.41 0.93 -12.16
C ASN A 67 -1.87 1.06 -11.66
N ASP A 68 -2.46 2.24 -11.83
CA ASP A 68 -3.81 2.54 -11.33
C ASP A 68 -4.88 1.58 -11.89
N VAL A 69 -4.78 1.24 -13.18
CA VAL A 69 -5.72 0.32 -13.84
C VAL A 69 -5.60 -1.07 -13.23
N ALA A 70 -4.37 -1.57 -13.06
CA ALA A 70 -4.14 -2.87 -12.43
C ALA A 70 -4.58 -2.86 -10.96
N PHE A 71 -4.33 -1.78 -10.21
CA PHE A 71 -4.77 -1.66 -8.82
C PHE A 71 -6.29 -1.70 -8.69
N GLN A 72 -7.01 -0.91 -9.48
CA GLN A 72 -8.48 -0.91 -9.46
C GLN A 72 -9.05 -2.27 -9.88
N ASN A 73 -8.48 -2.91 -10.91
CA ASN A 73 -8.98 -4.19 -11.40
C ASN A 73 -8.62 -5.36 -10.46
N ILE A 74 -7.35 -5.49 -10.05
CA ILE A 74 -6.85 -6.63 -9.28
C ILE A 74 -7.17 -6.47 -7.80
N SER A 75 -6.84 -5.32 -7.20
CA SER A 75 -6.97 -5.13 -5.74
C SER A 75 -8.38 -4.72 -5.34
N LEU A 76 -9.03 -3.84 -6.11
CA LEU A 76 -10.37 -3.35 -5.80
C LEU A 76 -11.48 -4.08 -6.55
N ARG A 77 -11.15 -4.94 -7.54
CA ARG A 77 -12.12 -5.63 -8.40
C ARG A 77 -13.16 -4.69 -9.00
N ASN A 78 -12.73 -3.46 -9.33
CA ASN A 78 -13.58 -2.35 -9.81
C ASN A 78 -14.78 -2.01 -8.90
N LYS A 79 -14.78 -2.43 -7.64
CA LYS A 79 -15.91 -2.17 -6.71
C LYS A 79 -16.03 -0.72 -6.26
N CYS A 80 -14.97 0.07 -6.43
CA CYS A 80 -14.90 1.45 -5.95
C CYS A 80 -14.87 2.48 -7.08
N SER A 81 -14.94 2.05 -8.35
CA SER A 81 -14.71 2.93 -9.51
C SER A 81 -15.83 3.95 -9.73
N THR A 82 -17.03 3.68 -9.24
CA THR A 82 -18.19 4.59 -9.31
C THR A 82 -18.43 5.38 -8.03
N ASP A 83 -17.63 5.14 -6.98
CA ASP A 83 -17.77 5.82 -5.70
C ASP A 83 -17.16 7.22 -5.78
N THR A 84 -17.97 8.24 -5.51
CA THR A 84 -17.53 9.65 -5.61
C THR A 84 -16.52 10.01 -4.52
N ASN A 85 -16.68 9.47 -3.31
CA ASN A 85 -15.74 9.69 -2.21
C ASN A 85 -14.40 9.02 -2.52
N PHE A 86 -14.41 7.82 -3.10
CA PHE A 86 -13.21 7.17 -3.60
C PHE A 86 -12.51 8.03 -4.65
N SER A 87 -13.23 8.49 -5.67
CA SER A 87 -12.69 9.31 -6.75
C SER A 87 -12.01 10.58 -6.23
N GLN A 88 -12.63 11.25 -5.25
CA GLN A 88 -12.09 12.46 -4.63
C GLN A 88 -10.87 12.19 -3.73
N ALA A 89 -10.88 11.09 -2.99
CA ALA A 89 -9.81 10.76 -2.04
C ALA A 89 -8.59 10.13 -2.71
N TYR A 90 -8.79 9.37 -3.78
CA TYR A 90 -7.75 8.54 -4.39
C TYR A 90 -6.48 9.31 -4.79
N PRO A 91 -6.55 10.48 -5.47
CA PRO A 91 -5.35 11.25 -5.82
C PRO A 91 -4.52 11.65 -4.58
N ASN A 92 -5.19 12.12 -3.53
CA ASN A 92 -4.54 12.57 -2.30
C ASN A 92 -3.92 11.39 -1.53
N CYS A 93 -4.68 10.31 -1.36
CA CYS A 93 -4.20 9.09 -0.72
C CYS A 93 -2.99 8.52 -1.47
N LYS A 94 -3.08 8.37 -2.80
CA LYS A 94 -1.99 7.88 -3.63
C LYS A 94 -0.73 8.74 -3.51
N SER A 95 -0.85 10.05 -3.65
CA SER A 95 0.30 10.97 -3.57
C SER A 95 1.03 10.85 -2.22
N SER A 96 0.27 10.74 -1.13
CA SER A 96 0.84 10.67 0.22
C SER A 96 1.49 9.33 0.59
N THR A 97 1.11 8.21 -0.05
CA THR A 97 1.53 6.86 0.37
C THR A 97 2.36 6.12 -0.66
N MET A 98 2.11 6.34 -1.95
CA MET A 98 2.71 5.53 -3.02
C MET A 98 4.09 6.03 -3.45
N LYS A 99 4.57 7.15 -2.93
CA LYS A 99 5.98 7.56 -3.06
C LYS A 99 6.95 6.46 -2.61
N TYR A 100 6.58 5.73 -1.55
CA TYR A 100 7.34 4.58 -1.03
C TYR A 100 6.57 3.27 -1.18
N LEU A 101 5.61 3.21 -2.10
CA LEU A 101 4.82 2.01 -2.37
C LEU A 101 4.09 1.45 -1.14
N ASN A 102 3.76 2.28 -0.15
CA ASN A 102 3.11 1.83 1.07
C ASN A 102 1.61 1.57 0.85
N ILE A 103 1.32 0.38 0.30
CA ILE A 103 -0.03 -0.02 -0.10
C ILE A 103 -0.99 -0.11 1.08
N LEU A 104 -0.54 -0.53 2.26
CA LEU A 104 -1.39 -0.58 3.46
C LEU A 104 -1.87 0.81 3.86
N ARG A 105 -1.00 1.84 3.77
CA ARG A 105 -1.41 3.22 4.00
C ARG A 105 -2.34 3.72 2.91
N LEU A 106 -2.15 3.34 1.65
CA LEU A 106 -3.09 3.67 0.58
C LEU A 106 -4.48 3.12 0.92
N LEU A 107 -4.58 1.83 1.24
CA LEU A 107 -5.84 1.19 1.60
C LEU A 107 -6.49 1.82 2.84
N PHE A 108 -5.70 2.14 3.87
CA PHE A 108 -6.21 2.78 5.07
C PHE A 108 -6.72 4.20 4.82
N CYS A 109 -6.00 5.00 4.03
CA CYS A 109 -6.43 6.33 3.64
C CYS A 109 -7.75 6.28 2.86
N LEU A 110 -7.87 5.34 1.91
CA LEU A 110 -9.09 5.13 1.14
C LEU A 110 -10.24 4.64 2.01
N PHE A 111 -9.99 3.69 2.91
CA PHE A 111 -10.99 3.18 3.85
C PHE A 111 -11.54 4.28 4.77
N ARG A 112 -10.71 5.25 5.17
CA ARG A 112 -11.18 6.39 5.97
C ARG A 112 -11.98 7.42 5.17
N ALA A 113 -11.78 7.48 3.85
CA ALA A 113 -12.45 8.45 3.00
C ALA A 113 -13.74 7.91 2.38
N VAL A 114 -13.86 6.59 2.22
CA VAL A 114 -15.05 5.91 1.69
C VAL A 114 -15.89 5.40 2.88
N PRO A 115 -17.10 5.93 3.10
CA PRO A 115 -17.97 5.54 4.22
C PRO A 115 -18.45 4.08 4.17
#